data_AF-A0A3C0TMZ1-F1
#
_entry.id   AF-A0A3C0TMZ1-F1
#
_cell.length_a   1.000
_cell.length_b   1.000
_cell.length_c   1.000
_cell.angle_alpha   90.00
_cell.angle_beta   90.00
_cell.angle_gamma   90.00
#
_symmetry.space_group_name_H-M   'P 1'
#
loop_
_entity.id
_entity.type
_entity.pdbx_description
1 polymer ?
#
loop_
_entity_poly.entity_id
_entity_poly.type
_entity_poly.pdbx_seq_one_letter_code
_entity_poly.pdbx_strand_id
1 'polypeptide(L)'
;MKIAVTKETRPGERRVALTPDAAARLLKAGLTVRVEAGAGEQAFFSDVSYQEAGAEIVSNAETLVRDSDIVLTINPPEERNGKHEIDMLRDGSVLIGFLDPFGNPLLAKRLADRNVTAFSIELMPRLSRAQTMDALTSQASLTGYKAVLVAAVSLGKVFPMMTTAAGTMAPARVLVLGAGVAGLQAIATSRRLGAVVEAFDIRPAVKEEVQSLGARFLEVELEGEHATAGG
;
A
#
# COMPACT_ATOMS: atom_id res chain seq x y z
N MET A 1 -13.58 12.74 -19.29
CA MET A 1 -13.56 11.32 -18.90
C MET A 1 -14.04 11.19 -17.46
N LYS A 2 -14.75 10.11 -17.14
CA LYS A 2 -15.31 9.81 -15.82
C LYS A 2 -14.46 8.76 -15.11
N ILE A 3 -14.05 9.08 -13.89
CA ILE A 3 -13.28 8.20 -13.01
C ILE A 3 -14.21 7.71 -11.91
N ALA A 4 -14.28 6.39 -11.74
CA ALA A 4 -14.96 5.74 -10.64
C ALA A 4 -13.96 5.31 -9.56
N VAL A 5 -14.34 5.53 -8.30
CA VAL A 5 -13.65 4.98 -7.12
C VAL A 5 -14.63 4.06 -6.42
N THR A 6 -14.36 2.75 -6.44
CA THR A 6 -15.23 1.74 -5.83
C THR A 6 -14.91 1.55 -4.35
N LYS A 7 -15.91 1.06 -3.60
CA LYS A 7 -15.70 0.58 -2.24
C LYS A 7 -15.05 -0.80 -2.30
N GLU A 8 -13.98 -0.98 -1.54
CA GLU A 8 -13.32 -2.28 -1.42
C GLU A 8 -14.21 -3.27 -0.66
N THR A 9 -14.30 -4.50 -1.18
CA THR A 9 -15.17 -5.56 -0.66
C THR A 9 -14.42 -6.63 0.14
N ARG A 10 -13.10 -6.73 -0.06
CA ARG A 10 -12.24 -7.69 0.62
C ARG A 10 -12.29 -7.48 2.14
N PRO A 11 -12.57 -8.53 2.95
CA PRO A 11 -12.62 -8.40 4.40
C PRO A 11 -11.32 -7.85 4.98
N GLY A 12 -11.44 -6.80 5.81
CA GLY A 12 -10.29 -6.15 6.45
C GLY A 12 -9.57 -5.11 5.59
N GLU A 13 -9.93 -4.95 4.32
CA GLU A 13 -9.47 -3.79 3.54
C GLU A 13 -10.14 -2.53 4.07
N ARG A 14 -9.33 -1.51 4.32
CA ARG A 14 -9.77 -0.24 4.90
C ARG A 14 -9.30 0.97 4.11
N ARG A 15 -8.48 0.76 3.07
CA ARG A 15 -8.00 1.79 2.16
C ARG A 15 -9.06 2.10 1.10
N VAL A 16 -8.85 3.22 0.41
CA VAL A 16 -9.64 3.66 -0.74
C VAL A 16 -8.67 4.17 -1.81
N ALA A 17 -8.97 3.94 -3.08
CA ALA A 17 -8.04 4.20 -4.19
C ALA A 17 -7.74 5.70 -4.41
N LEU A 18 -8.61 6.59 -3.90
CA LEU A 18 -8.48 8.03 -4.09
C LEU A 18 -8.96 8.76 -2.83
N THR A 19 -8.16 9.69 -2.32
CA THR A 19 -8.58 10.57 -1.21
C THR A 19 -9.35 11.79 -1.72
N PRO A 20 -10.10 12.52 -0.87
CA PRO A 20 -10.79 13.75 -1.27
C PRO A 20 -9.84 14.80 -1.88
N ASP A 21 -8.64 14.98 -1.33
CA ASP A 21 -7.64 15.91 -1.88
C ASP A 21 -7.16 15.48 -3.28
N ALA A 22 -6.91 14.18 -3.49
CA ALA A 22 -6.53 13.68 -4.80
C ALA A 22 -7.69 13.81 -5.82
N ALA A 23 -8.94 13.60 -5.38
CA ALA A 23 -10.13 13.84 -6.20
C ALA A 23 -10.24 15.30 -6.64
N ALA A 24 -10.04 16.26 -5.74
CA ALA A 24 -10.05 17.68 -6.06
C ALA A 24 -9.01 18.06 -7.13
N ARG A 25 -7.83 17.43 -7.12
CA ARG A 25 -6.78 17.65 -8.14
C ARG A 25 -7.20 17.12 -9.52
N LEU A 26 -7.84 15.95 -9.58
CA LEU A 26 -8.35 15.39 -10.83
C LEU A 26 -9.50 16.21 -11.40
N LEU A 27 -10.39 16.72 -10.54
CA LEU A 27 -11.46 17.64 -10.93
C LEU A 27 -10.91 18.94 -11.53
N LYS A 28 -9.87 19.53 -10.91
CA LYS A 28 -9.16 20.71 -11.45
C LYS A 28 -8.51 20.44 -12.81
N ALA A 29 -8.15 19.19 -13.11
CA ALA A 29 -7.62 18.77 -14.40
C ALA A 29 -8.71 18.54 -15.46
N GLY A 30 -10.00 18.81 -15.15
CA GLY A 30 -11.12 18.67 -16.09
C GLY A 30 -11.71 17.27 -16.17
N LEU A 31 -11.39 16.38 -15.23
CA LEU A 31 -11.96 15.03 -15.13
C LEU A 31 -13.20 15.05 -14.23
N THR A 32 -14.10 14.09 -14.41
CA THR A 32 -15.21 13.89 -13.47
C THR A 32 -14.84 12.76 -12.52
N VAL A 33 -14.95 12.99 -11.21
CA VAL A 33 -14.70 11.97 -10.19
C VAL A 33 -16.03 11.56 -9.57
N ARG A 34 -16.30 10.25 -9.58
CA ARG A 34 -17.48 9.63 -8.99
C ARG A 34 -17.01 8.58 -7.98
N VAL A 35 -17.58 8.59 -6.78
CA VAL A 35 -17.15 7.75 -5.67
C VAL A 35 -18.34 6.94 -5.20
N GLU A 36 -18.12 5.65 -4.97
CA GLU A 36 -19.15 4.80 -4.38
C GLU A 36 -19.48 5.27 -2.96
N ALA A 37 -20.77 5.32 -2.61
CA ALA A 37 -21.21 5.71 -1.27
C ALA A 37 -20.54 4.86 -0.18
N GLY A 38 -19.92 5.52 0.79
CA GLY A 38 -19.21 4.90 1.89
C GLY A 38 -17.88 4.23 1.51
N ALA A 39 -17.32 4.47 0.33
CA ALA A 39 -16.03 3.89 -0.08
C ALA A 39 -14.86 4.33 0.81
N GLY A 40 -14.89 5.58 1.29
CA GLY A 40 -13.81 6.16 2.10
C GLY A 40 -13.96 5.98 3.61
N GLU A 41 -15.09 5.47 4.12
CA GLU A 41 -15.41 5.51 5.55
C GLU A 41 -14.35 4.83 6.42
N GLN A 42 -13.88 3.66 6.00
CA GLN A 42 -12.87 2.90 6.73
C GLN A 42 -11.48 3.55 6.69
N ALA A 43 -11.25 4.43 5.71
CA ALA A 43 -10.08 5.28 5.54
C ALA A 43 -10.24 6.66 6.20
N PHE A 44 -11.32 6.87 6.98
CA PHE A 44 -11.65 8.12 7.66
C PHE A 44 -12.00 9.28 6.71
N PHE A 45 -12.50 8.98 5.51
CA PHE A 45 -13.05 9.98 4.58
C PHE A 45 -14.56 9.78 4.45
N SER A 46 -15.33 10.80 4.85
CA SER A 46 -16.79 10.78 4.70
C SER A 46 -17.21 11.09 3.26
N ASP A 47 -18.39 10.63 2.85
CA ASP A 47 -18.99 11.01 1.57
C ASP A 47 -19.10 12.54 1.41
N VAL A 48 -19.40 13.24 2.51
CA VAL A 48 -19.43 14.71 2.56
C VAL A 48 -18.07 15.30 2.16
N SER A 49 -16.96 14.75 2.64
CA SER A 49 -15.62 15.26 2.29
C SER A 49 -15.31 15.12 0.79
N TYR A 50 -15.83 14.08 0.12
CA TYR A 50 -15.72 13.94 -1.33
C TYR A 50 -16.63 14.93 -2.07
N GLN A 51 -17.85 15.15 -1.58
CA GLN A 51 -18.77 16.14 -2.15
C GLN A 51 -18.21 17.56 -2.05
N GLU A 52 -17.62 17.93 -0.90
CA GLU A 52 -16.93 19.21 -0.70
C GLU A 52 -15.73 19.38 -1.64
N ALA A 53 -15.04 18.28 -1.96
CA ALA A 53 -13.98 18.25 -2.98
C ALA A 53 -14.52 18.37 -4.42
N GLY A 54 -15.84 18.24 -4.63
CA GLY A 54 -16.52 18.33 -5.92
C GLY A 54 -16.78 16.99 -6.62
N ALA A 55 -16.57 15.86 -5.94
CA ALA A 55 -16.86 14.54 -6.48
C ALA A 55 -18.34 14.18 -6.33
N GLU A 56 -18.86 13.35 -7.25
CA GLU A 56 -20.22 12.83 -7.20
C GLU A 56 -20.26 11.54 -6.36
N ILE A 57 -21.22 11.42 -5.43
CA ILE A 57 -21.45 10.18 -4.68
C ILE A 57 -22.49 9.33 -5.40
N VAL A 58 -22.18 8.06 -5.63
CA VAL A 58 -23.05 7.10 -6.32
C VAL A 58 -23.30 5.89 -5.43
N SER A 59 -24.57 5.59 -5.14
CA SER A 59 -24.95 4.49 -4.24
C SER A 59 -24.86 3.10 -4.87
N ASN A 60 -25.07 3.00 -6.19
CA ASN A 60 -25.02 1.74 -6.91
C ASN A 60 -23.67 1.56 -7.62
N ALA A 61 -22.88 0.60 -7.14
CA ALA A 61 -21.55 0.32 -7.68
C ALA A 61 -21.55 -0.13 -9.14
N GLU A 62 -22.54 -0.93 -9.56
CA GLU A 62 -22.64 -1.41 -10.95
C GLU A 62 -22.88 -0.25 -11.92
N THR A 63 -23.82 0.65 -11.59
CA THR A 63 -24.06 1.87 -12.35
C THR A 63 -22.82 2.78 -12.36
N LEU A 64 -22.14 2.91 -11.21
CA LEU A 64 -20.92 3.70 -11.09
C LEU A 64 -19.85 3.23 -12.09
N VAL A 65 -19.53 1.93 -12.10
CA VAL A 65 -18.45 1.40 -12.95
C VAL A 65 -18.84 1.27 -14.41
N ARG A 66 -20.11 0.95 -14.71
CA ARG A 66 -20.62 0.85 -16.09
C ARG A 66 -20.65 2.20 -16.80
N ASP A 67 -20.89 3.28 -16.07
CA ASP A 67 -21.00 4.63 -16.63
C ASP A 67 -19.67 5.42 -16.56
N SER A 68 -18.55 4.75 -16.25
CA SER A 68 -17.22 5.37 -16.09
C SER A 68 -16.23 4.90 -17.15
N ASP A 69 -15.28 5.78 -17.48
CA ASP A 69 -14.22 5.50 -18.45
C ASP A 69 -13.01 4.82 -17.78
N ILE A 70 -12.74 5.19 -16.52
CA ILE A 70 -11.63 4.70 -15.71
C ILE A 70 -12.18 4.23 -14.37
N VAL A 71 -11.77 3.07 -13.89
CA VAL A 71 -12.09 2.54 -12.56
C VAL A 71 -10.81 2.39 -11.76
N LEU A 72 -10.79 2.96 -10.56
CA LEU A 72 -9.68 2.86 -9.61
C LEU A 72 -10.06 1.89 -8.49
N THR A 73 -9.17 0.95 -8.20
CA THR A 73 -9.32 -0.02 -7.12
C THR A 73 -7.99 -0.21 -6.38
N ILE A 74 -8.06 -0.66 -5.12
CA ILE A 74 -6.89 -1.07 -4.36
C ILE A 74 -6.58 -2.53 -4.66
N ASN A 75 -7.51 -3.46 -4.42
CA ASN A 75 -7.27 -4.88 -4.59
C ASN A 75 -7.69 -5.38 -5.99
N PRO A 76 -7.23 -6.57 -6.39
CA PRO A 76 -7.76 -7.21 -7.59
C PRO A 76 -9.29 -7.34 -7.48
N PRO A 77 -10.05 -7.04 -8.55
CA PRO A 77 -11.51 -7.17 -8.51
C PRO A 77 -11.95 -8.61 -8.20
N GLU A 78 -12.97 -8.76 -7.36
CA GLU A 78 -13.46 -10.05 -6.85
C GLU A 78 -14.95 -10.27 -7.17
N GLU A 79 -15.52 -11.35 -6.63
CA GLU A 79 -16.96 -11.61 -6.62
C GLU A 79 -17.67 -10.65 -5.67
N ARG A 80 -18.66 -9.92 -6.17
CA ARG A 80 -19.49 -8.99 -5.41
C ARG A 80 -20.96 -9.23 -5.71
N ASN A 81 -21.73 -9.58 -4.68
CA ASN A 81 -23.18 -9.85 -4.80
C ASN A 81 -23.52 -10.90 -5.88
N GLY A 82 -22.70 -11.94 -6.03
CA GLY A 82 -22.92 -13.04 -6.98
C GLY A 82 -22.55 -12.72 -8.43
N LYS A 83 -21.83 -11.62 -8.66
CA LYS A 83 -21.28 -11.24 -9.95
C LYS A 83 -19.85 -10.75 -9.76
N HIS A 84 -18.95 -11.11 -10.66
CA HIS A 84 -17.59 -10.62 -10.61
C HIS A 84 -17.52 -9.15 -11.02
N GLU A 85 -16.73 -8.34 -10.33
CA GLU A 85 -16.67 -6.89 -10.54
C GLU A 85 -16.22 -6.50 -11.96
N ILE A 86 -15.32 -7.29 -12.57
CA ILE A 86 -14.95 -7.13 -14.00
C ILE A 86 -16.16 -7.21 -14.94
N ASP A 87 -17.15 -8.05 -14.64
CA ASP A 87 -18.34 -8.22 -15.49
C ASP A 87 -19.30 -7.02 -15.38
N MET A 88 -19.06 -6.13 -14.41
CA MET A 88 -19.78 -4.87 -14.26
C MET A 88 -19.11 -3.72 -15.03
N LEU A 89 -17.81 -3.84 -15.33
CA LEU A 89 -17.05 -2.81 -16.06
C LEU A 89 -17.65 -2.56 -17.45
N ARG A 90 -17.56 -1.30 -17.89
CA ARG A 90 -17.86 -0.94 -19.27
C ARG A 90 -16.85 -1.59 -20.21
N ASP A 91 -17.33 -2.12 -21.34
CA ASP A 91 -16.46 -2.55 -22.44
C ASP A 91 -15.55 -1.38 -22.89
N GLY A 92 -14.26 -1.65 -23.10
CA GLY A 92 -13.29 -0.61 -23.48
C GLY A 92 -12.90 0.36 -22.35
N SER A 93 -13.29 0.10 -21.09
CA SER A 93 -12.85 0.93 -19.95
C SER A 93 -11.40 0.67 -19.54
N VAL A 94 -10.88 1.53 -18.68
CA VAL A 94 -9.57 1.38 -18.06
C VAL A 94 -9.72 0.96 -16.59
N LEU A 95 -8.95 -0.02 -16.15
CA LEU A 95 -8.83 -0.42 -14.73
C LEU A 95 -7.43 -0.11 -14.23
N ILE A 96 -7.31 0.52 -13.06
CA ILE A 96 -6.03 0.83 -12.41
C ILE A 96 -6.08 0.39 -10.94
N GLY A 97 -5.12 -0.43 -10.52
CA GLY A 97 -5.03 -0.94 -9.14
C GLY A 97 -3.91 -1.97 -8.97
N PHE A 98 -3.83 -2.61 -7.81
CA PHE A 98 -3.05 -3.85 -7.67
C PHE A 98 -3.85 -4.99 -8.28
N LEU A 99 -3.30 -5.69 -9.29
CA LEU A 99 -4.04 -6.68 -10.08
C LEU A 99 -3.46 -8.10 -9.98
N ASP A 100 -2.30 -8.25 -9.36
CA ASP A 100 -1.54 -9.50 -9.21
C ASP A 100 -1.52 -10.35 -10.50
N PRO A 101 -0.98 -9.83 -11.61
CA PRO A 101 -1.08 -10.49 -12.90
C PRO A 101 -0.30 -11.81 -12.97
N PHE A 102 0.71 -11.99 -12.11
CA PHE A 102 1.48 -13.23 -12.04
C PHE A 102 0.84 -14.28 -11.13
N GLY A 103 0.21 -13.87 -10.02
CA GLY A 103 -0.54 -14.77 -9.15
C GLY A 103 -1.94 -15.11 -9.65
N ASN A 104 -2.53 -14.26 -10.52
CA ASN A 104 -3.89 -14.40 -11.02
C ASN A 104 -3.99 -14.23 -12.55
N PRO A 105 -3.47 -15.19 -13.35
CA PRO A 105 -3.53 -15.11 -14.81
C PRO A 105 -4.97 -15.17 -15.37
N LEU A 106 -5.92 -15.74 -14.62
CA LEU A 106 -7.33 -15.79 -15.02
C LEU A 106 -7.99 -14.41 -15.00
N LEU A 107 -7.58 -13.53 -14.08
CA LEU A 107 -8.04 -12.14 -14.04
C LEU A 107 -7.64 -11.39 -15.32
N ALA A 108 -6.38 -11.55 -15.74
CA ALA A 108 -5.87 -10.95 -16.98
C ALA A 108 -6.66 -11.41 -18.20
N LYS A 109 -6.98 -12.72 -18.28
CA LYS A 109 -7.84 -13.25 -19.35
C LYS A 109 -9.24 -12.62 -19.33
N ARG A 110 -9.87 -12.52 -18.16
CA ARG A 110 -11.22 -11.95 -18.04
C ARG A 110 -11.26 -10.46 -18.43
N LEU A 111 -10.22 -9.69 -18.08
CA LEU A 111 -10.08 -8.30 -18.51
C LEU A 111 -9.96 -8.20 -20.04
N ALA A 112 -9.15 -9.08 -20.65
CA ALA A 112 -8.99 -9.14 -22.11
C ALA A 112 -10.30 -9.51 -22.82
N ASP A 113 -11.05 -10.51 -22.31
CA ASP A 113 -12.35 -10.93 -22.85
C ASP A 113 -13.40 -9.80 -22.80
N ARG A 114 -13.21 -8.79 -21.94
CA ARG A 114 -14.06 -7.59 -21.78
C ARG A 114 -13.49 -6.32 -22.42
N ASN A 115 -12.43 -6.46 -23.23
CA ASN A 115 -11.71 -5.35 -23.85
C ASN A 115 -11.28 -4.25 -22.86
N VAL A 116 -11.02 -4.61 -21.60
CA VAL A 116 -10.60 -3.66 -20.56
C VAL A 116 -9.10 -3.45 -20.65
N THR A 117 -8.67 -2.20 -20.71
CA THR A 117 -7.25 -1.84 -20.61
C THR A 117 -6.87 -1.77 -19.14
N ALA A 118 -5.95 -2.63 -18.69
CA ALA A 118 -5.61 -2.73 -17.27
C ALA A 118 -4.17 -2.25 -16.99
N PHE A 119 -4.01 -1.39 -15.98
CA PHE A 119 -2.73 -0.95 -15.45
C PHE A 119 -2.53 -1.52 -14.05
N SER A 120 -1.62 -2.49 -13.96
CA SER A 120 -1.18 -3.10 -12.71
C SER A 120 -0.11 -2.22 -12.06
N ILE A 121 -0.43 -1.57 -10.94
CA ILE A 121 0.48 -0.58 -10.34
C ILE A 121 1.72 -1.21 -9.69
N GLU A 122 1.68 -2.49 -9.34
CA GLU A 122 2.85 -3.27 -8.90
C GLU A 122 3.88 -3.51 -10.01
N LEU A 123 3.49 -3.35 -11.28
CA LEU A 123 4.40 -3.45 -12.43
C LEU A 123 5.00 -2.09 -12.83
N MET A 124 4.84 -1.05 -12.00
CA MET A 124 5.44 0.25 -12.23
C MET A 124 6.98 0.12 -12.34
N PRO A 125 7.61 0.59 -13.44
CA PRO A 125 9.06 0.46 -13.59
C PRO A 125 9.78 1.28 -12.52
N ARG A 126 10.81 0.68 -11.91
CA ARG A 126 11.65 1.33 -10.89
C ARG A 126 12.67 2.26 -11.51
N LEU A 127 12.20 3.41 -12.00
CA LEU A 127 13.00 4.47 -12.62
C LEU A 127 12.75 5.81 -11.91
N SER A 128 13.74 6.71 -11.87
CA SER A 128 13.65 7.98 -11.13
C SER A 128 12.40 8.80 -11.46
N ARG A 129 11.99 8.85 -12.74
CA ARG A 129 10.79 9.57 -13.18
C ARG A 129 9.45 8.96 -12.72
N ALA A 130 9.45 7.70 -12.28
CA ALA A 130 8.26 6.96 -11.88
C ALA A 130 8.19 6.75 -10.35
N GLN A 131 9.17 7.25 -9.58
CA GLN A 131 9.22 7.07 -8.12
C GLN A 131 7.97 7.59 -7.40
N THR A 132 7.38 8.68 -7.88
CA THR A 132 6.14 9.25 -7.30
C THR A 132 4.90 8.40 -7.57
N MET A 133 5.00 7.42 -8.47
CA MET A 133 3.94 6.49 -8.84
C MET A 133 4.15 5.09 -8.22
N ASP A 134 5.26 4.86 -7.51
CA ASP A 134 5.57 3.57 -6.89
C ASP A 134 4.71 3.33 -5.64
N ALA A 135 3.56 2.72 -5.89
CA ALA A 135 2.63 2.34 -4.84
C ALA A 135 3.23 1.30 -3.88
N LEU A 136 4.06 0.36 -4.36
CA LEU A 136 4.68 -0.68 -3.52
C LEU A 136 5.57 -0.05 -2.46
N THR A 137 6.41 0.92 -2.84
CA THR A 137 7.26 1.66 -1.89
C THR A 137 6.41 2.42 -0.87
N SER A 138 5.33 3.08 -1.29
CA SER A 138 4.44 3.80 -0.38
C SER A 138 3.82 2.88 0.68
N GLN A 139 3.31 1.71 0.26
CA GLN A 139 2.65 0.76 1.15
C GLN A 139 3.66 0.03 2.04
N ALA A 140 4.81 -0.37 1.49
CA ALA A 140 5.87 -1.03 2.25
C ALA A 140 6.39 -0.15 3.39
N SER A 141 6.54 1.15 3.18
CA SER A 141 6.93 2.09 4.23
C SER A 141 5.91 2.09 5.38
N LEU A 142 4.61 2.26 5.06
CA LEU A 142 3.55 2.21 6.08
C LEU A 142 3.52 0.86 6.81
N THR A 143 3.73 -0.25 6.10
CA THR A 143 3.82 -1.59 6.70
C THR A 143 4.98 -1.69 7.69
N GLY A 144 6.17 -1.19 7.34
CA GLY A 144 7.33 -1.18 8.24
C GLY A 144 7.07 -0.40 9.53
N TYR A 145 6.47 0.78 9.41
CA TYR A 145 6.04 1.58 10.57
C TYR A 145 5.01 0.82 11.43
N LYS A 146 3.95 0.30 10.79
CA LYS A 146 2.85 -0.37 11.50
C LYS A 146 3.30 -1.67 12.17
N ALA A 147 4.20 -2.43 11.55
CA ALA A 147 4.77 -3.65 12.11
C ALA A 147 5.42 -3.40 13.48
N VAL A 148 6.17 -2.30 13.61
CA VAL A 148 6.80 -1.92 14.87
C VAL A 148 5.77 -1.52 15.93
N LEU A 149 4.71 -0.81 15.56
CA LEU A 149 3.64 -0.48 16.50
C LEU A 149 2.92 -1.73 17.01
N VAL A 150 2.64 -2.68 16.12
CA VAL A 150 2.03 -3.96 16.51
C VAL A 150 2.96 -4.72 17.45
N ALA A 151 4.27 -4.74 17.16
CA ALA A 151 5.27 -5.34 18.05
C ALA A 151 5.30 -4.63 19.42
N ALA A 152 5.28 -3.30 19.46
CA ALA A 152 5.29 -2.52 20.70
C ALA A 152 4.06 -2.76 21.59
N VAL A 153 2.88 -2.94 21.00
CA VAL A 153 1.65 -3.25 21.75
C VAL A 153 1.61 -4.71 22.20
N SER A 154 2.22 -5.62 21.43
CA SER A 154 2.21 -7.05 21.72
C SER A 154 3.33 -7.48 22.68
N LEU A 155 4.41 -6.71 22.76
CA LEU A 155 5.56 -7.01 23.60
C LEU A 155 5.25 -6.68 25.06
N GLY A 156 5.46 -7.63 25.98
CA GLY A 156 5.35 -7.43 27.43
C GLY A 156 6.48 -6.57 28.04
N LYS A 157 7.10 -5.70 27.25
CA LYS A 157 8.26 -4.88 27.60
C LYS A 157 8.21 -3.57 26.82
N VAL A 158 8.61 -2.48 27.46
CA VAL A 158 8.76 -1.17 26.78
C VAL A 158 9.99 -1.14 25.87
N PHE A 159 9.92 -0.36 24.79
CA PHE A 159 11.01 -0.20 23.84
C PHE A 159 12.21 0.59 24.39
N PRO A 160 12.03 1.78 24.99
CA PRO A 160 13.15 2.59 25.42
C PRO A 160 13.75 2.07 26.73
N MET A 161 14.98 2.47 26.99
CA MET A 161 15.52 2.42 28.36
C MET A 161 14.72 3.40 29.23
N MET A 162 14.26 2.95 30.39
CA MET A 162 13.59 3.81 31.36
C MET A 162 14.29 3.70 32.71
N THR A 163 14.92 4.80 33.13
CA THR A 163 15.49 4.94 34.47
C THR A 163 14.49 5.70 35.34
N THR A 164 14.06 5.07 36.43
CA THR A 164 13.08 5.64 37.37
C THR A 164 13.58 5.48 38.80
N ALA A 165 12.88 6.08 39.77
CA ALA A 165 13.16 5.86 41.19
C ALA A 165 13.08 4.37 41.61
N ALA A 166 12.27 3.57 40.91
CA ALA A 166 12.12 2.14 41.17
C ALA A 166 13.22 1.27 40.53
N GLY A 167 14.13 1.88 39.75
CA GLY A 167 15.22 1.20 39.05
C GLY A 167 15.20 1.44 37.54
N THR A 168 16.05 0.68 36.84
CA THR A 168 16.28 0.83 35.40
C THR A 168 15.76 -0.38 34.64
N MET A 169 14.88 -0.13 33.66
CA MET A 169 14.48 -1.12 32.68
C MET A 169 15.36 -1.00 31.43
N ALA A 170 16.03 -2.10 31.06
CA ALA A 170 16.80 -2.17 29.83
C ALA A 170 15.90 -2.01 28.59
N PRO A 171 16.39 -1.42 27.49
CA PRO A 171 15.60 -1.25 26.27
C PRO A 171 15.22 -2.60 25.62
N ALA A 172 14.22 -2.60 24.74
CA ALA A 172 13.95 -3.73 23.87
C ALA A 172 15.10 -3.91 22.85
N ARG A 173 15.32 -5.16 22.43
CA ARG A 173 16.21 -5.50 21.33
C ARG A 173 15.36 -5.94 20.15
N VAL A 174 15.54 -5.30 19.00
CA VAL A 174 14.78 -5.58 17.77
C VAL A 174 15.75 -6.04 16.71
N LEU A 175 15.46 -7.20 16.10
CA LEU A 175 16.15 -7.68 14.91
C LEU A 175 15.23 -7.51 13.70
N VAL A 176 15.71 -6.80 12.68
CA VAL A 176 15.00 -6.64 11.39
C VAL A 176 15.67 -7.54 10.34
N LEU A 177 14.90 -8.48 9.79
CA LEU A 177 15.36 -9.38 8.72
C LEU A 177 14.84 -8.85 7.37
N GLY A 178 15.76 -8.43 6.51
CA GLY A 178 15.50 -7.72 5.26
C GLY A 178 15.51 -6.20 5.45
N ALA A 179 16.35 -5.51 4.67
CA ALA A 179 16.51 -4.07 4.64
C ALA A 179 16.03 -3.49 3.30
N GLY A 180 14.84 -3.91 2.85
CA GLY A 180 14.06 -3.18 1.86
C GLY A 180 13.33 -1.98 2.48
N VAL A 181 12.46 -1.32 1.72
CA VAL A 181 11.69 -0.14 2.18
C VAL A 181 10.99 -0.37 3.53
N ALA A 182 10.27 -1.50 3.67
CA ALA A 182 9.60 -1.85 4.92
C ALA A 182 10.60 -2.07 6.08
N GLY A 183 11.71 -2.75 5.81
CA GLY A 183 12.74 -3.03 6.80
C GLY A 183 13.42 -1.76 7.30
N LEU A 184 13.82 -0.87 6.40
CA LEU A 184 14.40 0.43 6.75
C LEU A 184 13.43 1.28 7.57
N GLN A 185 12.14 1.29 7.20
CA GLN A 185 11.14 2.02 7.97
C GLN A 185 10.90 1.39 9.35
N ALA A 186 10.96 0.06 9.47
CA ALA A 186 10.89 -0.65 10.75
C ALA A 186 12.11 -0.36 11.64
N ILE A 187 13.31 -0.29 11.05
CA ILE A 187 14.53 0.11 11.75
C ILE A 187 14.36 1.53 12.31
N ALA A 188 14.01 2.49 11.46
CA ALA A 188 13.84 3.89 11.85
C ALA A 188 12.79 4.05 12.96
N THR A 189 11.64 3.37 12.83
CA THR A 189 10.57 3.44 13.82
C THR A 189 10.99 2.82 15.15
N SER A 190 11.64 1.65 15.13
CA SER A 190 12.14 0.99 16.36
C SER A 190 13.19 1.83 17.08
N ARG A 191 14.10 2.47 16.33
CA ARG A 191 15.10 3.40 16.86
C ARG A 191 14.46 4.61 17.53
N ARG A 192 13.46 5.24 16.89
CA ARG A 192 12.71 6.37 17.45
C ARG A 192 11.96 6.02 18.74
N LEU A 193 11.48 4.78 18.85
CA LEU A 193 10.89 4.26 20.09
C LEU A 193 11.92 3.91 21.18
N GLY A 194 13.22 4.01 20.89
CA GLY A 194 14.31 3.83 21.87
C GLY A 194 14.85 2.40 21.99
N ALA A 195 14.50 1.51 21.06
CA ALA A 195 15.06 0.16 21.04
C ALA A 195 16.53 0.14 20.58
N VAL A 196 17.24 -0.91 21.00
CA VAL A 196 18.50 -1.33 20.38
C VAL A 196 18.13 -2.16 19.15
N VAL A 197 18.61 -1.73 17.98
CA VAL A 197 18.19 -2.33 16.71
C VAL A 197 19.38 -2.93 15.98
N GLU A 198 19.21 -4.19 15.60
CA GLU A 198 20.10 -4.95 14.73
C GLU A 198 19.33 -5.26 13.44
N ALA A 199 20.02 -5.34 12.31
CA ALA A 199 19.39 -5.70 11.04
C ALA A 199 20.31 -6.58 10.19
N PHE A 200 19.70 -7.44 9.39
CA PHE A 200 20.39 -8.33 8.46
C PHE A 200 19.72 -8.26 7.09
N ASP A 201 20.51 -8.28 6.02
CA ASP A 201 20.05 -8.46 4.65
C ASP A 201 21.15 -9.20 3.89
N ILE A 202 20.77 -10.01 2.91
CA ILE A 202 21.73 -10.75 2.07
C ILE A 202 22.55 -9.82 1.16
N ARG A 203 22.04 -8.62 0.87
CA ARG A 203 22.69 -7.65 -0.01
C ARG A 203 23.68 -6.82 0.81
N PRO A 204 24.98 -6.82 0.49
CA PRO A 204 25.96 -6.02 1.22
C PRO A 204 25.72 -4.50 1.05
N ALA A 205 25.13 -4.09 -0.08
CA ALA A 205 24.90 -2.68 -0.42
C ALA A 205 23.99 -1.93 0.57
N VAL A 206 23.10 -2.63 1.28
CA VAL A 206 22.17 -1.99 2.24
C VAL A 206 22.79 -1.73 3.61
N LYS A 207 24.03 -2.18 3.85
CA LYS A 207 24.74 -2.01 5.12
C LYS A 207 24.84 -0.53 5.51
N GLU A 208 25.23 0.32 4.56
CA GLU A 208 25.35 1.76 4.79
C GLU A 208 23.99 2.40 5.14
N GLU A 209 22.92 1.98 4.47
CA GLU A 209 21.56 2.46 4.74
C GLU A 209 21.11 2.09 6.15
N VAL A 210 21.33 0.84 6.57
CA VAL A 210 21.03 0.37 7.93
C VAL A 210 21.81 1.17 8.98
N GLN A 211 23.11 1.38 8.75
CA GLN A 211 23.98 2.11 9.67
C GLN A 211 23.61 3.61 9.74
N SER A 212 23.19 4.20 8.63
CA SER A 212 22.72 5.60 8.56
C SER A 212 21.49 5.85 9.46
N LEU A 213 20.68 4.82 9.67
CA LEU A 213 19.53 4.84 10.58
C LEU A 213 19.91 4.54 12.04
N GLY A 214 21.20 4.32 12.32
CA GLY A 214 21.74 4.07 13.65
C GLY A 214 21.49 2.66 14.18
N ALA A 215 21.24 1.69 13.29
CA ALA A 215 21.17 0.27 13.63
C ALA A 215 22.49 -0.45 13.33
N ARG A 216 22.73 -1.56 14.02
CA ARG A 216 23.88 -2.43 13.75
C ARG A 216 23.54 -3.40 12.62
N PHE A 217 24.32 -3.40 11.55
CA PHE A 217 24.24 -4.43 10.52
C PHE A 217 24.90 -5.72 11.01
N LEU A 218 24.22 -6.85 10.86
CA LEU A 218 24.76 -8.17 11.15
C LEU A 218 25.41 -8.72 9.88
N GLU A 219 26.68 -9.08 9.97
CA GLU A 219 27.40 -9.75 8.89
C GLU A 219 27.34 -11.25 9.15
N VAL A 220 26.97 -12.00 8.11
CA VAL A 220 27.02 -13.46 8.11
C VAL A 220 27.87 -13.86 6.91
N GLU A 221 28.89 -14.67 7.13
CA GLU A 221 29.61 -15.31 6.04
C GLU A 221 28.68 -16.35 5.40
N LEU A 222 28.09 -15.98 4.26
CA LEU A 222 27.27 -16.89 3.47
C LEU A 222 28.17 -17.54 2.41
N GLU A 223 28.26 -18.87 2.42
CA GLU A 223 28.90 -19.64 1.35
C GLU A 223 28.00 -19.61 0.10
N GLY A 224 28.21 -18.63 -0.81
CA GLY A 224 27.59 -18.58 -2.13
C GLY A 224 27.03 -17.21 -2.56
N GLU A 225 27.19 -16.88 -3.85
CA GLU A 225 26.56 -15.69 -4.46
C GLU A 225 25.05 -15.91 -4.64
N HIS A 226 24.25 -15.47 -3.68
CA HIS A 226 22.79 -15.41 -3.79
C HIS A 226 22.33 -13.98 -4.07
N ALA A 227 22.90 -13.33 -5.08
CA ALA A 227 22.40 -12.07 -5.58
C ALA A 227 21.27 -12.34 -6.60
N THR A 228 20.02 -12.28 -6.17
CA THR A 228 18.92 -12.13 -7.14
C THR A 228 18.88 -10.68 -7.61
N ALA A 229 19.06 -10.46 -8.91
CA ALA A 229 18.81 -9.16 -9.53
C ALA A 229 17.40 -8.72 -9.15
N GLY A 230 17.29 -7.57 -8.49
CA GLY A 230 16.00 -7.03 -8.06
C GLY A 230 15.08 -6.84 -9.26
N GLY A 231 14.01 -7.64 -9.32
CA GLY A 231 12.86 -7.42 -10.19
C GLY A 231 12.03 -6.21 -9.73
#